data_AF-A0A1Y1ZGV2-F1
#
_entry.id   AF-A0A1Y1ZGV2-F1
#
_cell.length_a   1.000
_cell.length_b   1.000
_cell.length_c   1.000
_cell.angle_alpha   90.00
_cell.angle_beta   90.00
_cell.angle_gamma   90.00
#
_symmetry.space_group_name_H-M   'P 1'
#
loop_
_entity.id
_entity.type
_entity.pdbx_description
1 polymer ?
#
loop_
_entity_poly.entity_id
_entity_poly.type
_entity_poly.pdbx_seq_one_letter_code
_entity_poly.pdbx_strand_id
1 'polypeptide(L)'
;MYAAETNHYDIIKSLVQANVRVNDKSKDGTTALIYAIQNKEASLEIVEFLVESGANINEKTRNGTTALIASVKNNKLDIFNYLIEKGADIHIKNYEYYSAFLYAVELGHEEMVVTLVNHGADVNDKNLKGNTALMLAYLSNNHSIVKYLLESGANVNIKNNKGWSALLLASLNGNLEVAQWFIEKGANINAKNRYGWTILMYAAQAGQKDIVTYLLEKKANVHEKSICGWNALYFASKNGHLDIVMEIIKSGININEKDNQGKSALHYACQNDHIEIAQYLIEQGAYVENKTE
;
A
#
# COMPACT_ATOMS: atom_id res chain seq x y z
N MET A 1 29.99 13.33 -16.65
CA MET A 1 28.69 13.66 -16.01
C MET A 1 27.85 14.56 -16.91
N TYR A 2 28.23 15.83 -17.15
CA TYR A 2 27.41 16.73 -18.01
C TYR A 2 27.14 16.16 -19.41
N ALA A 3 28.15 15.64 -20.10
CA ALA A 3 27.94 14.99 -21.40
C ALA A 3 27.00 13.77 -21.36
N ALA A 4 26.94 13.06 -20.23
CA ALA A 4 26.02 11.95 -20.02
C ALA A 4 24.60 12.46 -19.72
N GLU A 5 24.48 13.49 -18.88
CA GLU A 5 23.22 14.18 -18.59
C GLU A 5 22.59 14.80 -19.84
N THR A 6 23.38 15.22 -20.83
CA THR A 6 22.90 15.81 -22.09
C THR A 6 22.96 14.87 -23.30
N ASN A 7 23.13 13.56 -23.07
CA ASN A 7 23.05 12.51 -24.09
C ASN A 7 24.04 12.66 -25.27
N HIS A 8 25.28 13.13 -25.03
CA HIS A 8 26.30 13.31 -26.07
C HIS A 8 27.30 12.15 -26.16
N TYR A 9 26.93 11.09 -26.88
CA TYR A 9 27.73 9.86 -27.00
C TYR A 9 29.19 10.10 -27.42
N ASP A 10 29.44 10.84 -28.51
CA ASP A 10 30.81 11.05 -29.03
C ASP A 10 31.72 11.78 -28.03
N ILE A 11 31.15 12.73 -27.29
CA ILE A 11 31.87 13.46 -26.23
C ILE A 11 32.19 12.51 -25.09
N ILE A 12 31.24 11.68 -24.65
CA ILE A 12 31.47 10.69 -23.59
C ILE A 12 32.59 9.72 -24.01
N LYS A 13 32.54 9.21 -25.24
CA LYS A 13 33.55 8.30 -25.79
C LYS A 13 34.94 8.92 -25.78
N SER A 14 35.05 10.16 -26.26
CA SER A 14 36.33 10.89 -26.27
C SER A 14 36.86 11.16 -24.85
N LEU A 15 35.98 11.48 -23.89
CA LEU A 15 36.37 11.71 -22.49
C LEU A 15 36.87 10.42 -21.83
N VAL A 16 36.20 9.29 -22.04
CA VAL A 16 36.65 7.99 -21.50
C VAL A 16 37.99 7.58 -22.12
N GLN A 17 38.18 7.76 -23.43
CA GLN A 17 39.46 7.52 -24.11
C GLN A 17 40.59 8.43 -23.61
N ALA A 18 40.25 9.63 -23.12
CA ALA A 18 41.18 10.55 -22.46
C ALA A 18 41.43 10.20 -20.97
N ASN A 19 41.08 8.98 -20.52
CA ASN A 19 41.24 8.49 -19.15
C ASN A 19 40.48 9.30 -18.08
N VAL A 20 39.34 9.93 -18.44
CA VAL A 20 38.43 10.49 -17.44
C VAL A 20 37.82 9.35 -16.62
N ARG A 21 37.83 9.49 -15.29
CA ARG A 21 37.31 8.47 -14.37
C ARG A 21 35.80 8.32 -14.52
N VAL A 22 35.36 7.16 -15.01
CA VAL A 22 33.94 6.87 -15.27
C VAL A 22 33.06 6.84 -14.01
N ASN A 23 33.67 6.52 -12.86
CA ASN A 23 33.00 6.38 -11.56
C ASN A 23 33.08 7.63 -10.67
N ASP A 24 33.58 8.76 -11.20
CA ASP A 24 33.57 10.01 -10.45
C ASP A 24 32.12 10.43 -10.12
N LYS A 25 31.97 10.94 -8.90
CA LYS A 25 30.67 11.33 -8.34
C LYS A 25 30.52 12.83 -8.27
N SER A 26 29.33 13.32 -8.58
CA SER A 26 28.91 14.69 -8.29
C SER A 26 28.78 14.91 -6.77
N LYS A 27 28.47 16.15 -6.37
CA LYS A 27 28.25 16.53 -4.96
C LYS A 27 27.10 15.76 -4.28
N ASP A 28 26.10 15.36 -5.05
CA ASP A 28 24.97 14.52 -4.63
C ASP A 28 25.23 13.02 -4.80
N GLY A 29 26.46 12.62 -5.13
CA GLY A 29 26.87 11.21 -5.23
C GLY A 29 26.50 10.55 -6.56
N THR A 30 26.01 11.31 -7.54
CA THR A 30 25.52 10.80 -8.83
C THR A 30 26.69 10.55 -9.78
N THR A 31 26.71 9.38 -10.42
CA THR A 31 27.73 8.99 -11.40
C THR A 31 27.29 9.35 -12.83
N ALA A 32 28.21 9.33 -13.79
CA ALA A 32 27.87 9.53 -15.20
C ALA A 32 26.81 8.53 -15.70
N LEU A 33 26.86 7.28 -15.24
CA LEU A 33 25.88 6.24 -15.55
C LEU A 33 24.47 6.63 -15.10
N ILE A 34 24.31 7.09 -13.85
CA ILE A 34 22.98 7.46 -13.34
C ILE A 34 22.46 8.73 -14.04
N TYR A 35 23.33 9.70 -14.35
CA TYR A 35 22.93 10.88 -15.14
C TYR A 35 22.44 10.51 -16.54
N ALA A 36 23.10 9.57 -17.23
CA ALA A 36 22.66 9.11 -18.54
C ALA A 36 21.23 8.55 -18.49
N ILE A 37 20.91 7.75 -17.47
CA ILE A 37 19.60 7.10 -17.30
C ILE A 37 18.50 8.11 -16.93
N GLN A 38 18.84 9.16 -16.18
CA GLN A 38 17.89 10.20 -15.77
C GLN A 38 17.51 11.15 -16.92
N ASN A 39 18.27 11.17 -18.01
CA ASN A 39 17.92 11.96 -19.17
C ASN A 39 16.62 11.42 -19.83
N LYS A 40 15.74 12.33 -20.26
CA LYS A 40 14.47 11.97 -20.91
C LYS A 40 14.66 11.14 -22.19
N GLU A 41 15.71 11.43 -22.95
CA GLU A 41 16.12 10.79 -24.20
C GLU A 41 17.29 9.80 -23.97
N ALA A 42 17.45 9.29 -22.74
CA ALA A 42 18.50 8.34 -22.39
C ALA A 42 18.70 7.27 -23.48
N SER A 43 19.90 7.25 -24.06
CA SER A 43 20.30 6.24 -25.04
C SER A 43 20.87 5.01 -24.34
N LEU A 44 20.33 3.83 -24.66
CA LEU A 44 20.89 2.55 -24.23
C LEU A 44 22.38 2.44 -24.62
N GLU A 45 22.76 2.96 -25.79
CA GLU A 45 24.14 2.93 -26.30
C GLU A 45 25.13 3.65 -25.36
N ILE A 46 24.70 4.76 -24.74
CA ILE A 46 25.53 5.48 -23.75
C ILE A 46 25.66 4.65 -22.46
N VAL A 47 24.57 4.03 -22.02
CA VAL A 47 24.56 3.17 -20.83
C VAL A 47 25.48 1.97 -21.03
N GLU A 48 25.35 1.28 -22.17
CA GLU A 48 26.20 0.17 -22.57
C GLU A 48 27.67 0.56 -22.56
N PHE A 49 28.01 1.63 -23.28
CA PHE A 49 29.39 2.11 -23.34
C PHE A 49 29.96 2.45 -21.97
N LEU A 50 29.20 3.12 -21.10
CA LEU A 50 29.66 3.46 -19.75
C LEU A 50 29.90 2.21 -18.91
N VAL A 51 28.99 1.22 -18.96
CA VAL A 51 29.12 -0.05 -18.23
C VAL A 51 30.31 -0.85 -18.74
N GLU A 52 30.48 -0.98 -20.06
CA GLU A 52 31.63 -1.65 -20.68
C GLU A 52 32.96 -0.95 -20.38
N SER A 53 32.92 0.36 -20.16
CA SER A 53 34.06 1.16 -19.73
C SER A 53 34.34 1.09 -18.21
N GLY A 54 33.63 0.23 -17.48
CA GLY A 54 33.85 -0.03 -16.06
C GLY A 54 33.05 0.85 -15.11
N ALA A 55 31.93 1.44 -15.55
CA ALA A 55 31.00 2.09 -14.64
C ALA A 55 30.42 1.07 -13.65
N ASN A 56 30.47 1.37 -12.35
CA ASN A 56 29.89 0.53 -11.31
C ASN A 56 28.35 0.71 -11.29
N ILE A 57 27.65 -0.34 -11.75
CA ILE A 57 26.19 -0.40 -11.89
C ILE A 57 25.46 -0.21 -10.54
N ASN A 58 26.09 -0.64 -9.44
CA ASN A 58 25.50 -0.67 -8.11
C ASN A 58 25.88 0.57 -7.28
N GLU A 59 26.50 1.58 -7.89
CA GLU A 59 26.76 2.84 -7.20
C GLU A 59 25.47 3.52 -6.77
N LYS A 60 25.55 4.14 -5.60
CA LYS A 60 24.42 4.83 -4.98
C LYS A 60 24.66 6.33 -4.99
N THR A 61 23.66 7.08 -5.41
CA THR A 61 23.59 8.52 -5.10
C THR A 61 23.45 8.72 -3.59
N ARG A 62 23.55 9.97 -3.13
CA ARG A 62 23.36 10.33 -1.73
C ARG A 62 21.97 10.00 -1.18
N ASN A 63 20.93 9.87 -2.02
CA ASN A 63 19.62 9.40 -1.54
C ASN A 63 19.46 7.87 -1.61
N GLY A 64 20.48 7.17 -2.11
CA GLY A 64 20.50 5.73 -2.26
C GLY A 64 19.92 5.19 -3.57
N THR A 65 19.71 6.03 -4.58
CA THR A 65 19.29 5.61 -5.92
C THR A 65 20.45 4.94 -6.66
N THR A 66 20.20 3.79 -7.27
CA THR A 66 21.13 3.10 -8.19
C THR A 66 20.73 3.31 -9.65
N ALA A 67 21.56 2.86 -10.60
CA ALA A 67 21.21 2.82 -12.01
C ALA A 67 19.90 2.07 -12.27
N LEU A 68 19.71 0.91 -11.62
CA LEU A 68 18.49 0.10 -11.75
C LEU A 68 17.25 0.80 -11.18
N ILE A 69 17.35 1.48 -10.02
CA ILE A 69 16.24 2.27 -9.49
C ILE A 69 15.92 3.44 -10.43
N ALA A 70 16.95 4.09 -11.00
CA ALA A 70 16.76 5.21 -11.92
C ALA A 70 16.06 4.77 -13.22
N SER A 71 16.37 3.59 -13.77
CA SER A 71 15.72 3.09 -14.98
C SER A 71 14.24 2.78 -14.75
N VAL A 72 13.90 2.18 -13.59
CA VAL A 72 12.50 1.95 -13.20
C VAL A 72 11.74 3.26 -13.04
N LYS A 73 12.29 4.23 -12.29
CA LYS A 73 11.62 5.53 -12.05
C LYS A 73 11.33 6.33 -13.32
N ASN A 74 12.13 6.13 -14.37
CA ASN A 74 11.98 6.80 -15.67
C ASN A 74 11.34 5.89 -16.73
N ASN A 75 10.84 4.71 -16.33
CA ASN A 75 10.23 3.71 -17.19
C ASN A 75 11.09 3.35 -18.43
N LYS A 76 12.39 3.15 -18.22
CA LYS A 76 13.38 2.79 -19.26
C LYS A 76 13.57 1.28 -19.31
N LEU A 77 12.64 0.58 -19.95
CA LEU A 77 12.57 -0.89 -19.94
C LEU A 77 13.80 -1.56 -20.59
N ASP A 78 14.28 -1.03 -21.70
CA ASP A 78 15.49 -1.48 -22.41
C ASP A 78 16.74 -1.38 -21.52
N ILE A 79 16.95 -0.21 -20.91
CA ILE A 79 18.03 0.04 -19.95
C ILE A 79 17.87 -0.85 -18.71
N PHE A 80 16.65 -0.98 -18.19
CA PHE A 80 16.36 -1.87 -17.05
C PHE A 80 16.76 -3.31 -17.34
N ASN A 81 16.35 -3.87 -18.49
CA ASN A 81 16.67 -5.24 -18.88
C ASN A 81 18.19 -5.43 -19.06
N TYR A 82 18.87 -4.47 -19.70
CA TYR A 82 20.32 -4.48 -19.83
C TYR A 82 21.03 -4.50 -18.46
N LEU A 83 20.60 -3.65 -17.52
CA LEU A 83 21.20 -3.61 -16.18
C LEU A 83 21.00 -4.92 -15.41
N ILE A 84 19.83 -5.56 -15.55
CA ILE A 84 19.58 -6.90 -14.99
C ILE A 84 20.53 -7.94 -15.59
N GLU A 85 20.69 -7.96 -16.92
CA GLU A 85 21.61 -8.87 -17.61
C GLU A 85 23.06 -8.69 -17.13
N LYS A 86 23.48 -7.45 -16.87
CA LYS A 86 24.82 -7.13 -16.35
C LYS A 86 24.97 -7.33 -14.84
N GLY A 87 23.99 -7.91 -14.17
CA GLY A 87 24.07 -8.28 -12.75
C GLY A 87 23.89 -7.10 -11.79
N ALA A 88 23.04 -6.13 -12.13
CA ALA A 88 22.59 -5.13 -11.16
C ALA A 88 21.96 -5.80 -9.93
N ASP A 89 22.33 -5.34 -8.74
CA ASP A 89 21.76 -5.86 -7.50
C ASP A 89 20.34 -5.30 -7.31
N ILE A 90 19.35 -6.19 -7.45
CA ILE A 90 17.92 -5.85 -7.34
C ILE A 90 17.46 -5.54 -5.91
N HIS A 91 18.26 -5.91 -4.90
CA HIS A 91 17.91 -5.79 -3.49
C HIS A 91 18.37 -4.47 -2.86
N ILE A 92 19.11 -3.62 -3.60
CA ILE A 92 19.53 -2.32 -3.09
C ILE A 92 18.31 -1.43 -2.87
N LYS A 93 18.27 -0.83 -1.68
CA LYS A 93 17.25 0.13 -1.29
C LYS A 93 17.81 1.54 -1.13
N ASN A 94 16.97 2.52 -1.47
CA ASN A 94 17.20 3.92 -1.13
C ASN A 94 16.90 4.19 0.37
N TYR A 95 17.04 5.44 0.82
CA TYR A 95 16.79 5.79 2.23
C TYR A 95 15.31 5.78 2.64
N GLU A 96 14.38 5.73 1.70
CA GLU A 96 12.96 5.48 1.95
C GLU A 96 12.62 3.98 1.92
N TYR A 97 13.65 3.12 1.88
CA TYR A 97 13.54 1.67 1.79
C TYR A 97 12.85 1.18 0.50
N TYR A 98 12.86 1.99 -0.56
CA TYR A 98 12.42 1.55 -1.88
C TYR A 98 13.54 0.83 -2.62
N SER A 99 13.27 -0.42 -2.99
CA SER A 99 14.00 -1.18 -4.01
C SER A 99 13.47 -0.84 -5.42
N ALA A 100 14.17 -1.31 -6.45
CA ALA A 100 13.66 -1.24 -7.83
C ALA A 100 12.27 -1.90 -7.95
N PHE A 101 12.05 -3.00 -7.21
CA PHE A 101 10.77 -3.72 -7.17
C PHE A 101 9.63 -2.89 -6.60
N LEU A 102 9.84 -2.24 -5.44
CA LEU A 102 8.79 -1.41 -4.85
C LEU A 102 8.44 -0.20 -5.72
N TYR A 103 9.42 0.40 -6.42
CA TYR A 103 9.14 1.44 -7.41
C TYR A 103 8.35 0.91 -8.61
N ALA A 104 8.74 -0.24 -9.18
CA ALA A 104 8.02 -0.82 -10.31
C ALA A 104 6.55 -1.11 -9.96
N VAL A 105 6.31 -1.59 -8.74
CA VAL A 105 4.96 -1.83 -8.22
C VAL A 105 4.16 -0.53 -8.05
N GLU A 106 4.73 0.47 -7.37
CA GLU A 106 4.04 1.73 -7.09
C GLU A 106 3.74 2.53 -8.38
N LEU A 107 4.65 2.47 -9.35
CA LEU A 107 4.53 3.15 -10.65
C LEU A 107 3.76 2.35 -11.71
N GLY A 108 3.37 1.11 -11.42
CA GLY A 108 2.55 0.30 -12.33
C GLY A 108 3.29 -0.33 -13.50
N HIS A 109 4.60 -0.56 -13.39
CA HIS A 109 5.41 -1.13 -14.47
C HIS A 109 5.36 -2.66 -14.45
N GLU A 110 4.26 -3.24 -14.95
CA GLU A 110 3.96 -4.67 -14.86
C GLU A 110 5.12 -5.58 -15.33
N GLU A 111 5.71 -5.29 -16.49
CA GLU A 111 6.82 -6.10 -17.03
C GLU A 111 8.07 -6.08 -16.14
N MET A 112 8.40 -4.92 -15.56
CA MET A 112 9.50 -4.79 -14.61
C MET A 112 9.20 -5.51 -13.31
N VAL A 113 7.95 -5.48 -12.82
CA VAL A 113 7.51 -6.24 -11.64
C VAL A 113 7.71 -7.74 -11.86
N VAL A 114 7.21 -8.27 -12.97
CA VAL A 114 7.36 -9.69 -13.31
C VAL A 114 8.84 -10.07 -13.41
N THR A 115 9.64 -9.25 -14.09
CA THR A 115 11.07 -9.50 -14.23
C THR A 115 11.78 -9.53 -12.89
N LEU A 116 11.50 -8.58 -12.00
CA LEU A 116 12.14 -8.50 -10.68
C LEU A 116 11.75 -9.69 -9.78
N VAL A 117 10.48 -10.11 -9.81
CA VAL A 117 10.04 -11.31 -9.07
C VAL A 117 10.71 -12.57 -9.59
N ASN A 118 10.84 -12.73 -10.91
CA ASN A 118 11.56 -13.85 -11.51
C ASN A 118 13.06 -13.88 -11.16
N HIS A 119 13.65 -12.72 -10.85
CA HIS A 119 15.03 -12.60 -10.36
C HIS A 119 15.15 -12.66 -8.83
N GLY A 120 14.07 -12.99 -8.12
CA GLY A 120 14.10 -13.25 -6.67
C GLY A 120 13.76 -12.05 -5.79
N ALA A 121 13.13 -11.00 -6.32
CA ALA A 121 12.58 -9.94 -5.48
C ALA A 121 11.58 -10.51 -4.44
N ASP A 122 11.72 -10.09 -3.18
CA ASP A 122 10.79 -10.49 -2.13
C ASP A 122 9.43 -9.81 -2.35
N VAL A 123 8.41 -10.60 -2.72
CA VAL A 123 7.02 -10.12 -2.92
C VAL A 123 6.42 -9.50 -1.65
N ASN A 124 7.00 -9.75 -0.48
CA ASN A 124 6.59 -9.19 0.81
C ASN A 124 7.46 -8.00 1.26
N ASP A 125 8.33 -7.48 0.38
CA ASP A 125 9.20 -6.36 0.67
C ASP A 125 8.40 -5.13 1.12
N LYS A 126 9.01 -4.30 1.98
CA LYS A 126 8.40 -3.14 2.61
C LYS A 126 9.24 -1.88 2.45
N ASN A 127 8.55 -0.77 2.23
CA ASN A 127 9.14 0.56 2.32
C ASN A 127 9.26 1.04 3.79
N LEU A 128 9.77 2.26 3.99
CA LEU A 128 10.00 2.84 5.32
C LEU A 128 8.72 2.98 6.15
N LYS A 129 7.56 3.11 5.50
CA LYS A 129 6.23 3.18 6.16
C LYS A 129 5.68 1.79 6.51
N GLY A 130 6.42 0.73 6.16
CA GLY A 130 6.00 -0.66 6.33
C GLY A 130 4.96 -1.13 5.31
N ASN A 131 4.68 -0.33 4.26
CA ASN A 131 3.76 -0.76 3.21
C ASN A 131 4.43 -1.87 2.39
N THR A 132 3.72 -2.98 2.19
CA THR A 132 4.18 -4.05 1.30
C THR A 132 3.98 -3.68 -0.16
N ALA A 133 4.63 -4.40 -1.08
CA ALA A 133 4.32 -4.33 -2.51
C ALA A 133 2.80 -4.46 -2.78
N LEU A 134 2.13 -5.42 -2.14
CA LEU A 134 0.67 -5.60 -2.28
C LEU A 134 -0.13 -4.35 -1.90
N MET A 135 0.25 -3.67 -0.81
CA MET A 135 -0.40 -2.44 -0.39
C MET A 135 -0.13 -1.29 -1.35
N LEU A 136 1.10 -1.15 -1.85
CA LEU A 136 1.46 -0.11 -2.82
C LEU A 136 0.70 -0.31 -4.13
N ALA A 137 0.66 -1.54 -4.66
CA ALA A 137 -0.11 -1.87 -5.86
C ALA A 137 -1.59 -1.49 -5.72
N TYR A 138 -2.19 -1.81 -4.56
CA TYR A 138 -3.58 -1.46 -4.29
C TYR A 138 -3.79 0.06 -4.19
N LEU A 139 -2.93 0.78 -3.46
CA LEU A 139 -3.02 2.23 -3.30
C LEU A 139 -2.81 2.99 -4.62
N SER A 140 -2.02 2.43 -5.54
CA SER A 140 -1.83 2.94 -6.90
C SER A 140 -2.93 2.50 -7.89
N ASN A 141 -3.96 1.77 -7.44
CA ASN A 141 -5.05 1.21 -8.27
C ASN A 141 -4.59 0.24 -9.37
N ASN A 142 -3.43 -0.40 -9.21
CA ASN A 142 -2.86 -1.33 -10.19
C ASN A 142 -3.36 -2.77 -9.97
N HIS A 143 -4.62 -3.03 -10.31
CA HIS A 143 -5.29 -4.31 -10.06
C HIS A 143 -4.57 -5.53 -10.66
N SER A 144 -3.98 -5.40 -11.85
CA SER A 144 -3.17 -6.46 -12.49
C SER A 144 -1.98 -6.87 -11.60
N ILE A 145 -1.28 -5.88 -11.04
CA ILE A 145 -0.13 -6.12 -10.15
C ILE A 145 -0.60 -6.71 -8.82
N VAL A 146 -1.73 -6.26 -8.26
CA VAL A 146 -2.30 -6.88 -7.05
C VAL A 146 -2.54 -8.38 -7.31
N LYS A 147 -3.06 -8.74 -8.48
CA LYS A 147 -3.34 -10.15 -8.85
C LYS A 147 -2.07 -10.95 -8.98
N TYR A 148 -1.10 -10.44 -9.73
CA TYR A 148 0.19 -11.07 -9.90
C TYR A 148 0.91 -11.29 -8.56
N LEU A 149 0.91 -10.30 -7.66
CA LEU A 149 1.55 -10.41 -6.35
C LEU A 149 0.88 -11.48 -5.47
N LEU A 150 -0.45 -11.57 -5.45
CA LEU A 150 -1.16 -12.60 -4.71
C LEU A 150 -0.91 -14.00 -5.27
N GLU A 151 -0.86 -14.15 -6.60
CA GLU A 151 -0.48 -15.40 -7.26
C GLU A 151 0.98 -15.78 -6.99
N SER A 152 1.84 -14.79 -6.79
CA SER A 152 3.26 -14.95 -6.44
C SER A 152 3.52 -15.11 -4.94
N GLY A 153 2.48 -15.31 -4.12
CA GLY A 153 2.63 -15.62 -2.69
C GLY A 153 2.76 -14.41 -1.76
N ALA A 154 2.31 -13.22 -2.19
CA ALA A 154 2.24 -12.06 -1.29
C ALA A 154 1.30 -12.33 -0.09
N ASN A 155 1.80 -12.04 1.10
CA ASN A 155 1.07 -12.23 2.36
C ASN A 155 0.13 -11.04 2.62
N VAL A 156 -1.16 -11.29 2.38
CA VAL A 156 -2.26 -10.32 2.56
C VAL A 156 -2.44 -9.84 4.01
N ASN A 157 -1.91 -10.57 4.99
CA ASN A 157 -2.07 -10.29 6.42
C ASN A 157 -0.97 -9.42 7.04
N ILE A 158 0.07 -9.07 6.27
CA ILE A 158 1.09 -8.15 6.75
C ILE A 158 0.44 -6.78 7.06
N LYS A 159 0.89 -6.16 8.15
CA LYS A 159 0.49 -4.80 8.54
C LYS A 159 1.64 -3.81 8.34
N ASN A 160 1.31 -2.60 7.91
CA ASN A 160 2.26 -1.49 7.85
C ASN A 160 2.50 -0.86 9.23
N ASN A 161 3.34 0.19 9.28
CA ASN A 161 3.69 0.88 10.51
C ASN A 161 2.53 1.70 11.11
N LYS A 162 1.33 1.68 10.52
CA LYS A 162 0.11 2.22 11.12
C LYS A 162 -0.88 1.10 11.50
N GLY A 163 -0.49 -0.16 11.33
CA GLY A 163 -1.32 -1.34 11.60
C GLY A 163 -2.29 -1.71 10.48
N TRP A 164 -2.21 -1.09 9.31
CA TRP A 164 -3.11 -1.38 8.19
C TRP A 164 -2.66 -2.62 7.44
N SER A 165 -3.58 -3.56 7.23
CA SER A 165 -3.44 -4.67 6.27
C SER A 165 -3.99 -4.26 4.90
N ALA A 166 -3.75 -5.08 3.87
CA ALA A 166 -4.34 -4.87 2.55
C ALA A 166 -5.88 -4.82 2.62
N LEU A 167 -6.49 -5.72 3.40
CA LEU A 167 -7.94 -5.74 3.62
C LEU A 167 -8.46 -4.45 4.27
N LEU A 168 -7.77 -3.90 5.27
CA LEU A 168 -8.19 -2.65 5.90
C LEU A 168 -8.05 -1.46 4.95
N LEU A 169 -7.06 -1.44 4.05
CA LEU A 169 -6.97 -0.41 3.03
C LEU A 169 -8.15 -0.50 2.05
N ALA A 170 -8.62 -1.71 1.72
CA ALA A 170 -9.74 -1.91 0.80
C ALA A 170 -11.04 -1.23 1.25
N SER A 171 -11.28 -1.16 2.56
CA SER A 171 -12.49 -0.53 3.10
C SER A 171 -12.53 1.00 3.01
N LEU A 172 -11.37 1.65 2.81
CA LEU A 172 -11.34 3.10 2.62
C LEU A 172 -12.02 3.55 1.33
N ASN A 173 -12.01 2.68 0.31
CA ASN A 173 -12.52 3.00 -1.02
C ASN A 173 -13.90 2.38 -1.30
N GLY A 174 -14.45 1.60 -0.36
CA GLY A 174 -15.76 0.96 -0.52
C GLY A 174 -15.85 -0.07 -1.64
N ASN A 175 -14.72 -0.61 -2.08
CA ASN A 175 -14.68 -1.59 -3.16
C ASN A 175 -14.93 -3.00 -2.59
N LEU A 176 -16.17 -3.47 -2.71
CA LEU A 176 -16.60 -4.80 -2.25
C LEU A 176 -15.79 -5.91 -2.94
N GLU A 177 -15.64 -5.86 -4.26
CA GLU A 177 -14.97 -6.91 -5.05
C GLU A 177 -13.54 -7.16 -4.55
N VAL A 178 -12.80 -6.08 -4.25
CA VAL A 178 -11.44 -6.20 -3.71
C VAL A 178 -11.44 -6.75 -2.29
N ALA A 179 -12.39 -6.34 -1.44
CA ALA A 179 -12.50 -6.88 -0.09
C ALA A 179 -12.82 -8.39 -0.11
N GLN A 180 -13.77 -8.80 -0.96
CA GLN A 180 -14.12 -10.21 -1.17
C GLN A 180 -12.90 -11.02 -1.58
N TRP A 181 -12.18 -10.53 -2.58
CA TRP A 181 -11.02 -11.23 -3.10
C TRP A 181 -9.87 -11.33 -2.09
N PHE A 182 -9.59 -10.29 -1.31
CA PHE A 182 -8.60 -10.40 -0.22
C PHE A 182 -9.03 -11.42 0.85
N ILE A 183 -10.31 -11.47 1.20
CA ILE A 183 -10.85 -12.46 2.15
C ILE A 183 -10.71 -13.88 1.59
N GLU A 184 -11.02 -14.09 0.32
CA GLU A 184 -10.82 -15.37 -0.38
C GLU A 184 -9.36 -15.80 -0.44
N LYS A 185 -8.42 -14.84 -0.49
CA LYS A 185 -6.97 -15.07 -0.39
C LYS A 185 -6.45 -15.18 1.04
N GLY A 186 -7.35 -15.34 2.03
CA GLY A 186 -6.99 -15.64 3.41
C GLY A 186 -6.68 -14.43 4.27
N ALA A 187 -7.16 -13.24 3.90
CA ALA A 187 -7.10 -12.08 4.77
C ALA A 187 -7.90 -12.31 6.06
N ASN A 188 -7.31 -11.97 7.20
CA ASN A 188 -7.97 -12.00 8.48
C ASN A 188 -9.05 -10.92 8.52
N ILE A 189 -10.31 -11.36 8.39
CA ILE A 189 -11.50 -10.51 8.40
C ILE A 189 -11.65 -9.67 9.68
N ASN A 190 -11.04 -10.12 10.79
CA ASN A 190 -11.05 -9.44 12.09
C ASN A 190 -9.74 -8.69 12.38
N ALA A 191 -8.88 -8.49 11.37
CA ALA A 191 -7.64 -7.74 11.54
C ALA A 191 -7.93 -6.32 12.03
N LYS A 192 -7.20 -5.91 13.08
CA LYS A 192 -7.26 -4.56 13.65
C LYS A 192 -6.05 -3.70 13.28
N ASN A 193 -6.27 -2.41 13.01
CA ASN A 193 -5.19 -1.43 13.00
C ASN A 193 -4.78 -0.99 14.41
N ARG A 194 -3.87 -0.01 14.51
CA ARG A 194 -3.38 0.51 15.81
C ARG A 194 -4.46 1.20 16.66
N TYR A 195 -5.57 1.62 16.04
CA TYR A 195 -6.74 2.17 16.75
C TYR A 195 -7.73 1.08 17.18
N GLY A 196 -7.43 -0.19 16.89
CA GLY A 196 -8.32 -1.31 17.16
C GLY A 196 -9.46 -1.45 16.16
N TRP A 197 -9.43 -0.74 15.03
CA TRP A 197 -10.53 -0.74 14.06
C TRP A 197 -10.42 -1.92 13.11
N THR A 198 -11.55 -2.60 12.89
CA THR A 198 -11.71 -3.69 11.91
C THR A 198 -12.32 -3.16 10.61
N ILE A 199 -12.33 -3.99 9.56
CA ILE A 199 -13.01 -3.67 8.31
C ILE A 199 -14.52 -3.44 8.51
N LEU A 200 -15.17 -4.21 9.40
CA LEU A 200 -16.59 -4.04 9.71
C LEU A 200 -16.88 -2.65 10.32
N MET A 201 -15.99 -2.14 11.17
CA MET A 201 -16.12 -0.79 11.73
C MET A 201 -15.99 0.30 10.66
N TYR A 202 -15.04 0.15 9.73
CA TYR A 202 -14.88 1.09 8.61
C TYR A 202 -16.09 1.07 7.68
N ALA A 203 -16.56 -0.11 7.29
CA ALA A 203 -17.75 -0.25 6.43
C ALA A 203 -19.00 0.33 7.10
N ALA A 204 -19.18 0.09 8.41
CA ALA A 204 -20.27 0.65 9.19
C ALA A 204 -20.17 2.18 9.34
N GLN A 205 -18.97 2.75 9.47
CA GLN A 205 -18.78 4.20 9.50
C GLN A 205 -19.13 4.83 8.15
N ALA A 206 -18.70 4.21 7.05
CA ALA A 206 -18.81 4.73 5.71
C ALA A 206 -20.19 4.49 5.05
N GLY A 207 -21.10 3.75 5.69
CA GLY A 207 -22.40 3.44 5.09
C GLY A 207 -22.34 2.37 3.99
N GLN A 208 -21.30 1.53 3.98
CA GLN A 208 -21.08 0.54 2.93
C GLN A 208 -21.85 -0.75 3.24
N LYS A 209 -23.17 -0.71 3.03
CA LYS A 209 -24.07 -1.81 3.36
C LYS A 209 -23.64 -3.15 2.76
N ASP A 210 -23.37 -3.21 1.47
CA ASP A 210 -23.02 -4.49 0.80
C ASP A 210 -21.74 -5.13 1.38
N ILE A 211 -20.78 -4.31 1.81
CA ILE A 211 -19.58 -4.78 2.51
C ILE A 211 -19.95 -5.28 3.91
N VAL A 212 -20.78 -4.55 4.66
CA VAL A 212 -21.27 -5.02 5.97
C VAL A 212 -21.97 -6.37 5.84
N THR A 213 -22.92 -6.50 4.91
CA THR A 213 -23.66 -7.74 4.67
C THR A 213 -22.70 -8.89 4.37
N TYR A 214 -21.78 -8.71 3.42
CA TYR A 214 -20.80 -9.72 3.06
C TYR A 214 -19.91 -10.12 4.24
N LEU A 215 -19.43 -9.16 5.03
CA LEU A 215 -18.57 -9.44 6.19
C LEU A 215 -19.30 -10.27 7.24
N LEU A 216 -20.57 -9.95 7.52
CA LEU A 216 -21.40 -10.67 8.47
C LEU A 216 -21.71 -12.10 7.97
N GLU A 217 -21.99 -12.27 6.68
CA GLU A 217 -22.12 -13.59 6.04
C GLU A 217 -20.84 -14.44 6.17
N LYS A 218 -19.67 -13.79 6.07
CA LYS A 218 -18.35 -14.40 6.30
C LYS A 218 -17.97 -14.49 7.79
N LYS A 219 -18.93 -14.29 8.70
CA LYS A 219 -18.77 -14.42 10.16
C LYS A 219 -17.69 -13.49 10.73
N ALA A 220 -17.58 -12.26 10.21
CA ALA A 220 -16.83 -11.20 10.87
C ALA A 220 -17.34 -11.03 12.31
N ASN A 221 -16.43 -10.84 13.25
CA ASN A 221 -16.78 -10.70 14.65
C ASN A 221 -17.40 -9.33 14.92
N VAL A 222 -18.72 -9.30 15.09
CA VAL A 222 -19.50 -8.10 15.37
C VAL A 222 -19.20 -7.49 16.75
N HIS A 223 -18.62 -8.27 17.66
CA HIS A 223 -18.30 -7.87 19.03
C HIS A 223 -16.91 -7.22 19.18
N GLU A 224 -16.18 -7.03 18.08
CA GLU A 224 -14.89 -6.36 18.15
C GLU A 224 -15.04 -4.91 18.59
N LYS A 225 -14.08 -4.45 19.41
CA LYS A 225 -13.98 -3.07 19.89
C LYS A 225 -12.66 -2.43 19.50
N SER A 226 -12.74 -1.13 19.20
CA SER A 226 -11.60 -0.23 19.12
C SER A 226 -10.97 0.01 20.50
N ILE A 227 -9.82 0.69 20.52
CA ILE A 227 -9.17 1.09 21.79
C ILE A 227 -10.03 1.99 22.67
N CYS A 228 -10.99 2.71 22.07
CA CYS A 228 -11.95 3.58 22.78
C CYS A 228 -13.22 2.84 23.22
N GLY A 229 -13.33 1.53 22.95
CA GLY A 229 -14.54 0.76 23.23
C GLY A 229 -15.61 0.84 22.14
N TRP A 230 -15.38 1.59 21.05
CA TRP A 230 -16.32 1.69 19.93
C TRP A 230 -16.37 0.41 19.11
N ASN A 231 -17.58 -0.04 18.79
CA ASN A 231 -17.89 -1.20 17.94
C ASN A 231 -18.54 -0.77 16.61
N ALA A 232 -18.92 -1.72 15.76
CA ALA A 232 -19.56 -1.40 14.48
C ALA A 232 -20.94 -0.74 14.65
N LEU A 233 -21.73 -1.15 15.66
CA LEU A 233 -23.04 -0.55 15.95
C LEU A 233 -22.91 0.94 16.28
N TYR A 234 -21.91 1.31 17.09
CA TYR A 234 -21.57 2.71 17.36
C TYR A 234 -21.36 3.50 16.08
N PHE A 235 -20.52 3.00 15.16
CA PHE A 235 -20.21 3.73 13.93
C PHE A 235 -21.44 3.87 13.03
N ALA A 236 -22.25 2.83 12.88
CA ALA A 236 -23.48 2.91 12.10
C ALA A 236 -24.48 3.91 12.71
N SER A 237 -24.71 3.84 14.03
CA SER A 237 -25.65 4.72 14.72
C SER A 237 -25.21 6.17 14.76
N LYS A 238 -23.91 6.44 14.96
CA LYS A 238 -23.37 7.81 14.96
C LYS A 238 -23.47 8.49 13.59
N ASN A 239 -23.37 7.72 12.50
CA ASN A 239 -23.33 8.27 11.15
C ASN A 239 -24.64 8.13 10.37
N GLY A 240 -25.72 7.64 10.98
CA GLY A 240 -27.06 7.67 10.37
C GLY A 240 -27.39 6.49 9.44
N HIS A 241 -26.66 5.37 9.54
CA HIS A 241 -26.85 4.23 8.64
C HIS A 241 -27.82 3.20 9.22
N LEU A 242 -29.12 3.48 9.15
CA LEU A 242 -30.19 2.67 9.78
C LEU A 242 -30.21 1.22 9.27
N ASP A 243 -30.04 1.00 7.98
CA ASP A 243 -30.01 -0.32 7.38
C ASP A 243 -28.85 -1.18 7.91
N ILE A 244 -27.67 -0.58 8.07
CA ILE A 244 -26.50 -1.22 8.71
C ILE A 244 -26.77 -1.49 10.19
N VAL A 245 -27.41 -0.57 10.91
CA VAL A 245 -27.83 -0.80 12.32
C VAL A 245 -28.71 -2.04 12.41
N MET A 246 -29.70 -2.18 11.52
CA MET A 246 -30.58 -3.33 11.49
C MET A 246 -29.81 -4.64 11.24
N GLU A 247 -28.85 -4.65 10.31
CA GLU A 247 -28.04 -5.84 10.02
C GLU A 247 -27.11 -6.24 11.17
N ILE A 248 -26.46 -5.26 11.80
CA ILE A 248 -25.59 -5.49 12.94
C ILE A 248 -26.36 -6.04 14.14
N ILE A 249 -27.57 -5.52 14.44
CA ILE A 249 -28.42 -6.03 15.52
C ILE A 249 -28.87 -7.47 15.25
N LYS A 250 -29.28 -7.78 14.01
CA LYS A 250 -29.63 -9.16 13.59
C LYS A 250 -28.48 -10.16 13.80
N SER A 251 -27.24 -9.67 13.80
CA SER A 251 -26.04 -10.48 14.00
C SER A 251 -25.72 -10.77 15.49
N GLY A 252 -26.59 -10.35 16.41
CA GLY A 252 -26.53 -10.73 17.82
C GLY A 252 -25.66 -9.84 18.71
N ILE A 253 -25.32 -8.62 18.26
CA ILE A 253 -24.58 -7.68 19.12
C ILE A 253 -25.44 -7.26 20.32
N ASN A 254 -24.81 -7.03 21.48
CA ASN A 254 -25.50 -6.43 22.61
C ASN A 254 -25.76 -4.93 22.33
N ILE A 255 -27.03 -4.58 22.12
CA ILE A 255 -27.51 -3.21 21.82
C ILE A 255 -27.12 -2.21 22.92
N ASN A 256 -27.05 -2.67 24.16
CA ASN A 256 -26.76 -1.86 25.35
C ASN A 256 -25.27 -1.81 25.70
N GLU A 257 -24.41 -2.32 24.82
CA GLU A 257 -22.98 -2.22 25.00
C GLU A 257 -22.52 -0.76 25.07
N LYS A 258 -21.68 -0.47 26.06
CA LYS A 258 -21.13 0.86 26.31
C LYS A 258 -19.67 0.93 25.89
N ASP A 259 -19.27 2.10 25.39
CA ASP A 259 -17.87 2.43 25.15
C ASP A 259 -17.15 2.82 26.46
N ASN A 260 -15.89 3.22 26.36
CA ASN A 260 -15.09 3.60 27.54
C ASN A 260 -15.58 4.87 28.24
N GLN A 261 -16.50 5.63 27.64
CA GLN A 261 -17.14 6.80 28.23
C GLN A 261 -18.53 6.47 28.79
N GLY A 262 -18.93 5.19 28.80
CA GLY A 262 -20.23 4.76 29.27
C GLY A 262 -21.37 5.04 28.28
N LYS A 263 -21.07 5.39 27.02
CA LYS A 263 -22.08 5.72 25.99
C LYS A 263 -22.41 4.50 25.15
N SER A 264 -23.69 4.26 24.93
CA SER A 264 -24.21 3.22 24.02
C SER A 264 -24.50 3.78 22.62
N ALA A 265 -24.81 2.91 21.67
CA ALA A 265 -25.23 3.31 20.32
C ALA A 265 -26.41 4.30 20.31
N LEU A 266 -27.37 4.14 21.24
CA LEU A 266 -28.50 5.06 21.39
C LEU A 266 -28.05 6.49 21.75
N HIS A 267 -27.07 6.63 22.65
CA HIS A 267 -26.55 7.96 23.02
C HIS A 267 -26.01 8.70 21.79
N TYR A 268 -25.33 7.98 20.88
CA TYR A 268 -24.76 8.57 19.67
C TYR A 268 -25.78 8.82 18.57
N ALA A 269 -26.81 7.98 18.44
CA ALA A 269 -27.93 8.26 17.55
C ALA A 269 -28.64 9.56 17.97
N CYS A 270 -28.94 9.72 19.26
CA CYS A 270 -29.54 10.94 19.81
C CYS A 270 -28.63 12.17 19.68
N GLN A 271 -27.33 12.04 19.96
CA GLN A 271 -26.38 13.16 19.87
C GLN A 271 -26.26 13.73 18.45
N ASN A 272 -26.53 12.92 17.42
CA ASN A 272 -26.37 13.30 16.02
C ASN A 272 -27.73 13.40 15.29
N ASP A 273 -28.83 13.53 16.03
CA ASP A 273 -30.20 13.71 15.51
C ASP A 273 -30.71 12.60 14.57
N HIS A 274 -30.21 11.37 14.72
CA HIS A 274 -30.66 10.21 13.94
C HIS A 274 -31.91 9.57 14.55
N ILE A 275 -33.05 10.25 14.38
CA ILE A 275 -34.33 9.91 15.02
C ILE A 275 -34.77 8.47 14.72
N GLU A 276 -34.72 8.03 13.46
CA GLU A 276 -35.19 6.69 13.08
C GLU A 276 -34.33 5.59 13.71
N ILE A 277 -33.02 5.83 13.85
CA ILE A 277 -32.11 4.91 14.54
C ILE A 277 -32.40 4.89 16.03
N ALA A 278 -32.62 6.05 16.66
CA ALA A 278 -32.93 6.10 18.08
C ALA A 278 -34.25 5.36 18.39
N GLN A 279 -35.29 5.59 17.58
CA GLN A 279 -36.56 4.89 17.68
C GLN A 279 -36.37 3.39 17.52
N TYR A 280 -35.69 2.96 16.46
CA TYR A 280 -35.44 1.54 16.22
C TYR A 280 -34.64 0.89 17.36
N LEU A 281 -33.59 1.53 17.88
CA LEU A 281 -32.82 1.02 19.02
C LEU A 281 -33.70 0.84 20.26
N ILE A 282 -34.59 1.80 20.56
CA ILE A 282 -35.53 1.71 21.69
C ILE A 282 -36.50 0.55 21.49
N GLU A 283 -37.06 0.39 20.29
CA GLU A 283 -37.93 -0.73 19.93
C GLU A 283 -37.23 -2.09 20.11
N GLN A 284 -35.93 -2.15 19.82
CA GLN A 284 -35.11 -3.36 20.03
C GLN A 284 -34.61 -3.53 21.48
N GLY A 285 -35.03 -2.67 22.42
CA GLY A 285 -34.73 -2.81 23.85
C GLY A 285 -33.48 -2.06 24.34
N ALA A 286 -33.06 -1.00 23.64
CA ALA A 286 -32.03 -0.09 24.15
C ALA A 286 -32.50 0.64 25.42
N TYR A 287 -31.64 0.73 26.43
CA TYR A 287 -31.94 1.44 27.67
C TYR A 287 -31.94 2.95 27.45
N VAL A 288 -33.06 3.60 27.79
CA VAL A 288 -33.24 5.06 27.69
C VAL A 288 -32.69 5.78 28.92
N GLU A 289 -32.60 5.10 30.07
CA GLU A 289 -32.10 5.65 31.32
C GLU A 289 -30.74 5.07 31.68
N ASN A 290 -29.80 5.92 32.11
CA ASN A 290 -28.62 5.45 32.82
C ASN A 290 -29.07 4.90 34.16
N LYS A 291 -29.20 3.57 34.28
CA LYS A 291 -29.03 2.94 35.59
C LYS A 291 -27.55 3.11 35.98
N THR A 292 -27.26 4.23 36.64
CA THR A 292 -26.14 4.30 37.57
C THR A 292 -26.51 3.43 38.76
N GLU A 293 -25.96 2.22 38.80
CA GLU A 293 -25.75 1.52 40.07
C GLU A 293 -24.59 2.18 40.82
#